data_AF-A0A3A4QPJ7-F1
#
_entry.id   AF-A0A3A4QPJ7-F1
#
_cell.length_a   1.000
_cell.length_b   1.000
_cell.length_c   1.000
_cell.angle_alpha   90.00
_cell.angle_beta   90.00
_cell.angle_gamma   90.00
#
_symmetry.space_group_name_H-M   'P 1'
#
loop_
_entity.id
_entity.type
_entity.pdbx_description
1 polymer ?
#
loop_
_entity_poly.entity_id
_entity_poly.type
_entity_poly.pdbx_seq_one_letter_code
_entity_poly.pdbx_strand_id
1 'polypeptide(L)'
;MENILSAAVEILGQAVRVERHRDWAIFWCPFHNDASRAGEGGHPNFGVNLVNGYWKCLRCGATGGSLNALRIRLGQDWKPPVSELVGTTAPMHPHKPPSQAKMLDEAMSEARSIVQRSPAWSYLAQRGVLPYTALVYGLGYGIPIPRVHREIIEAATQSLMVRRDGTWSWAGGVVYADPPTQPTVMNVRYIPQEQLPKGTRRFKPEKNHKTWGVRMQPLGSWRITQVTRTLIVLEGLFDMLITA
;
A
#
# COMPACT_ATOMS: atom_id res chain seq x y z
N MET A 1 -4.27 13.21 -29.55
CA MET A 1 -4.37 12.29 -28.39
C MET A 1 -2.94 12.00 -27.97
N GLU A 2 -2.50 12.59 -26.85
CA GLU A 2 -1.10 12.45 -26.41
C GLU A 2 -0.83 11.03 -25.96
N ASN A 3 0.16 10.38 -26.56
CA ASN A 3 0.60 9.04 -26.16
C ASN A 3 1.29 9.15 -24.80
N ILE A 4 0.88 8.35 -23.81
CA ILE A 4 1.46 8.33 -22.45
C ILE A 4 2.98 8.13 -22.48
N LEU A 5 3.48 7.36 -23.45
CA LEU A 5 4.92 7.21 -23.65
C LEU A 5 5.59 8.54 -23.99
N SER A 6 5.01 9.34 -24.89
CA SER A 6 5.54 10.64 -25.27
C SER A 6 5.54 11.61 -24.10
N ALA A 7 4.45 11.67 -23.32
CA ALA A 7 4.37 12.50 -22.12
C ALA A 7 5.34 12.06 -21.02
N ALA A 8 5.55 10.74 -20.86
CA ALA A 8 6.52 10.22 -19.90
C ALA A 8 7.96 10.57 -20.33
N VAL A 9 8.27 10.51 -21.63
CA VAL A 9 9.57 10.89 -22.17
C VAL A 9 9.85 12.38 -21.99
N GLU A 10 8.82 13.22 -22.12
CA GLU A 10 8.95 14.65 -21.83
C GLU A 10 9.30 14.93 -20.36
N ILE A 11 8.72 14.17 -19.42
CA ILE A 11 8.94 14.37 -17.97
C ILE A 11 10.27 13.77 -17.50
N LEU A 12 10.64 12.59 -18.02
CA LEU A 12 11.71 11.75 -17.47
C LEU A 12 12.93 11.63 -18.38
N GLY A 13 12.86 12.19 -19.59
CA GLY A 13 13.84 11.93 -20.65
C GLY A 13 13.61 10.58 -21.34
N GLN A 14 14.57 10.16 -22.15
CA GLN A 14 14.41 8.95 -22.98
C GLN A 14 14.24 7.68 -22.12
N ALA A 15 13.26 6.85 -22.50
CA ALA A 15 13.07 5.56 -21.86
C ALA A 15 14.27 4.65 -22.13
N VAL A 16 14.77 4.01 -21.06
CA VAL A 16 15.85 3.02 -21.14
C VAL A 16 15.36 1.74 -21.82
N ARG A 17 14.11 1.37 -21.57
CA ARG A 17 13.46 0.22 -22.22
C ARG A 17 11.96 0.45 -22.34
N VAL A 18 11.36 0.01 -23.45
CA VAL A 18 9.91 0.04 -23.64
C VAL A 18 9.41 -1.38 -23.89
N GLU A 19 8.61 -1.89 -22.98
CA GLU A 19 7.98 -3.20 -23.01
C GLU A 19 6.51 -3.06 -23.44
N ARG A 20 6.29 -2.80 -24.73
CA ARG A 20 4.94 -2.57 -25.28
C ARG A 20 3.97 -3.72 -25.00
N HIS A 21 4.46 -4.96 -25.00
CA HIS A 21 3.65 -6.15 -24.72
C HIS A 21 3.16 -6.27 -23.26
N ARG A 22 3.72 -5.46 -22.34
CA ARG A 22 3.29 -5.38 -20.93
C ARG A 22 2.73 -4.01 -20.58
N ASP A 23 2.67 -3.11 -21.55
CA ASP A 23 2.30 -1.70 -21.36
C ASP A 23 3.19 -0.98 -20.34
N TRP A 24 4.51 -1.21 -20.35
CA TRP A 24 5.45 -0.53 -19.47
C TRP A 24 6.59 0.14 -20.22
N ALA A 25 6.99 1.33 -19.77
CA ALA A 25 8.26 1.96 -20.12
C ALA A 25 9.11 2.14 -18.85
N ILE A 26 10.40 1.88 -18.98
CA ILE A 26 11.38 1.86 -17.90
C ILE A 26 12.33 3.03 -18.09
N PHE A 27 12.53 3.79 -17.01
CA PHE A 27 13.35 4.98 -16.93
C PHE A 27 14.33 4.88 -15.77
N TRP A 28 15.29 5.80 -15.75
CA TRP A 28 16.01 6.11 -14.53
C TRP A 28 15.09 6.84 -13.57
N CYS A 29 15.23 6.53 -12.28
CA CYS A 29 14.37 7.13 -11.27
C CYS A 29 14.82 8.57 -11.00
N PRO A 30 13.90 9.55 -11.04
CA PRO A 30 14.25 10.93 -10.71
C PRO A 30 14.42 11.17 -9.20
N PHE A 31 14.06 10.19 -8.36
CA PHE A 31 14.06 10.32 -6.89
C PHE A 31 15.28 9.68 -6.22
N HIS A 32 16.18 9.02 -6.97
CA HIS A 32 17.46 8.53 -6.47
C HIS A 32 18.47 8.37 -7.59
N ASN A 33 19.76 8.49 -7.25
CA ASN A 33 20.83 8.60 -8.22
C ASN A 33 21.39 7.25 -8.74
N ASP A 34 20.51 6.35 -9.17
CA ASP A 34 20.95 5.06 -9.75
C ASP A 34 21.62 5.21 -11.10
N ALA A 35 21.23 6.24 -11.84
CA ALA A 35 21.78 6.53 -13.17
C ALA A 35 23.29 6.74 -13.10
N SER A 36 23.79 7.43 -12.06
CA SER A 36 25.23 7.66 -11.87
C SER A 36 26.05 6.40 -11.64
N ARG A 37 25.40 5.27 -11.30
CA ARG A 37 26.04 3.98 -11.03
C ARG A 37 25.76 2.95 -12.13
N ALA A 38 25.32 3.39 -13.31
CA ALA A 38 25.07 2.50 -14.44
C ALA A 38 26.34 1.69 -14.76
N GLY A 39 26.22 0.36 -14.81
CA GLY A 39 27.36 -0.56 -15.00
C GLY A 39 28.06 -0.99 -13.70
N GLU A 40 27.87 -0.27 -12.59
CA GLU A 40 28.45 -0.54 -11.27
C GLU A 40 27.35 -0.88 -10.22
N GLY A 41 26.31 -1.57 -10.70
CA GLY A 41 25.16 -2.03 -9.90
C GLY A 41 23.99 -1.04 -9.80
N GLY A 42 24.02 0.08 -10.52
CA GLY A 42 22.85 0.93 -10.76
C GLY A 42 21.91 0.34 -11.80
N HIS A 43 20.60 0.37 -11.56
CA HIS A 43 19.60 -0.18 -12.47
C HIS A 43 18.44 0.80 -12.73
N PRO A 44 17.89 0.82 -13.96
CA PRO A 44 16.74 1.64 -14.29
C PRO A 44 15.48 0.98 -13.70
N ASN A 45 15.07 1.47 -12.53
CA ASN A 45 14.03 0.85 -11.72
C ASN A 45 12.68 1.59 -11.78
N PHE A 46 12.56 2.64 -12.57
CA PHE A 46 11.39 3.50 -12.61
C PHE A 46 10.47 3.13 -13.77
N GLY A 47 9.36 2.47 -13.47
CA GLY A 47 8.37 2.07 -14.47
C GLY A 47 7.24 3.09 -14.59
N VAL A 48 6.78 3.33 -15.82
CA VAL A 48 5.53 4.03 -16.15
C VAL A 48 4.66 3.07 -16.98
N ASN A 49 3.42 2.87 -16.55
CA ASN A 49 2.43 2.11 -17.29
C ASN A 49 1.86 2.97 -18.43
N LEU A 50 1.88 2.42 -19.65
CA LEU A 50 1.54 3.12 -20.89
C LEU A 50 0.04 3.19 -21.19
N VAL A 51 -0.80 2.50 -20.40
CA VAL A 51 -2.25 2.53 -20.53
C VAL A 51 -2.87 3.60 -19.64
N ASN A 52 -2.38 3.74 -18.40
CA ASN A 52 -3.01 4.61 -17.40
C ASN A 52 -2.07 5.67 -16.78
N GLY A 53 -0.78 5.65 -17.09
CA GLY A 53 0.19 6.62 -16.59
C GLY A 53 0.58 6.42 -15.11
N TYR A 54 0.16 5.30 -14.50
CA TYR A 54 0.65 4.87 -13.19
C TYR A 54 2.17 4.69 -13.24
N TRP A 55 2.88 5.14 -12.22
CA TRP A 55 4.33 5.03 -12.17
C TRP A 55 4.80 4.55 -10.82
N LYS A 56 5.91 3.81 -10.82
CA LYS A 56 6.51 3.24 -9.62
C LYS A 56 8.00 3.01 -9.82
N CYS A 57 8.78 3.42 -8.82
CA CYS A 57 10.14 2.96 -8.67
C CYS A 57 10.19 1.66 -7.88
N LEU A 58 10.78 0.61 -8.46
CA LEU A 58 10.96 -0.68 -7.80
C LEU A 58 12.12 -0.67 -6.78
N ARG A 59 12.99 0.35 -6.79
CA ARG A 59 14.08 0.52 -5.82
C ARG A 59 13.66 1.37 -4.63
N CYS A 60 13.39 2.66 -4.82
CA CYS A 60 13.05 3.57 -3.70
C CYS A 60 11.57 3.53 -3.28
N GLY A 61 10.69 2.85 -4.04
CA GLY A 61 9.28 2.73 -3.71
C GLY A 61 8.43 3.97 -3.99
N ALA A 62 9.00 5.05 -4.54
CA ALA A 62 8.22 6.19 -5.02
C ALA A 62 7.17 5.72 -6.04
N THR A 63 5.92 6.19 -5.90
CA THR A 63 4.79 5.76 -6.73
C THR A 63 3.75 6.86 -6.88
N GLY A 64 2.97 6.82 -7.94
CA GLY A 64 1.83 7.71 -8.16
C GLY A 64 0.91 7.24 -9.28
N GLY A 65 -0.35 7.65 -9.19
CA GLY A 65 -1.44 7.15 -10.04
C GLY A 65 -1.49 7.69 -11.46
N SER A 66 -0.73 8.73 -11.78
CA SER A 66 -0.74 9.37 -13.10
C SER A 66 0.55 10.17 -13.35
N LEU A 67 0.82 10.48 -14.62
CA LEU A 67 1.90 11.38 -15.01
C LEU A 67 1.70 12.81 -14.47
N ASN A 68 0.45 13.24 -14.23
CA ASN A 68 0.19 14.51 -13.57
C ASN A 68 0.67 14.48 -12.10
N ALA A 69 0.42 13.39 -11.39
CA ALA A 69 0.95 13.19 -10.04
C ALA A 69 2.49 13.12 -10.03
N LEU A 70 3.11 12.62 -11.10
CA LEU A 70 4.56 12.66 -11.28
C LEU A 70 5.06 14.10 -11.42
N ARG A 71 4.46 14.90 -12.31
CA ARG A 71 4.82 16.32 -12.52
C ARG A 71 4.70 17.14 -11.24
N ILE A 72 3.60 16.99 -10.51
CA ILE A 72 3.39 17.66 -9.22
C ILE A 72 4.46 17.24 -8.21
N ARG A 73 4.77 15.93 -8.14
CA ARG A 73 5.76 15.41 -7.19
C ARG A 73 7.20 15.78 -7.53
N LEU A 74 7.51 15.96 -8.82
CA LEU A 74 8.78 16.51 -9.28
C LEU A 74 8.84 18.03 -9.11
N GLY A 75 7.72 18.68 -8.74
CA GLY A 75 7.64 20.11 -8.50
C GLY A 75 8.02 20.91 -9.73
N GLN A 76 7.24 20.86 -10.81
CA GLN A 76 7.35 21.86 -11.90
C GLN A 76 7.28 23.26 -11.23
N ASP A 77 8.37 24.00 -10.97
CA ASP A 77 9.55 24.44 -11.76
C ASP A 77 10.88 23.65 -11.75
N TRP A 78 10.91 22.32 -11.82
CA TRP A 78 12.19 21.60 -11.87
C TRP A 78 12.86 21.63 -13.27
N LYS A 79 14.00 22.32 -13.36
CA LYS A 79 15.06 22.12 -14.38
C LYS A 79 16.22 21.33 -13.74
N PRO A 80 16.89 20.41 -14.47
CA PRO A 80 17.94 19.59 -13.87
C PRO A 80 19.21 20.42 -13.65
N PRO A 81 19.87 20.34 -12.48
CA PRO A 81 21.28 20.70 -12.39
C PRO A 81 22.14 19.44 -12.52
N VAL A 82 22.90 19.40 -13.61
CA VAL A 82 24.14 18.66 -13.67
C VAL A 82 25.13 19.32 -12.70
N SER A 83 25.86 18.49 -11.95
CA SER A 83 27.04 18.78 -11.13
C SER A 83 26.89 19.63 -9.85
N GLU A 84 27.57 19.13 -8.82
CA GLU A 84 28.08 19.78 -7.60
C GLU A 84 27.40 19.50 -6.24
N LEU A 85 28.29 19.15 -5.28
CA LEU A 85 28.20 19.18 -3.81
C LEU A 85 27.54 17.97 -3.12
N VAL A 86 28.33 16.97 -2.68
CA VAL A 86 29.15 16.92 -1.44
C VAL A 86 28.28 16.83 -0.18
N GLY A 87 28.40 15.68 0.49
CA GLY A 87 28.30 15.55 1.95
C GLY A 87 26.91 15.55 2.55
N THR A 88 26.39 14.37 2.88
CA THR A 88 26.01 14.02 4.28
C THR A 88 25.51 12.57 4.34
N THR A 89 26.16 11.82 5.21
CA THR A 89 25.88 10.42 5.57
C THR A 89 24.63 10.32 6.46
N ALA A 90 23.74 9.37 6.15
CA ALA A 90 22.80 8.80 7.13
C ALA A 90 22.65 7.28 6.92
N PRO A 91 22.45 6.48 7.99
CA PRO A 91 22.77 5.06 8.00
C PRO A 91 21.69 4.20 7.32
N MET A 92 22.13 3.22 6.51
CA MET A 92 21.29 2.23 5.84
C MET A 92 20.80 1.15 6.82
N HIS A 93 19.49 0.94 6.90
CA HIS A 93 18.93 -0.33 7.35
C HIS A 93 18.78 -1.29 6.16
N PRO A 94 19.10 -2.59 6.32
CA PRO A 94 19.09 -3.56 5.23
C PRO A 94 17.67 -3.90 4.73
N HIS A 95 17.52 -4.01 3.40
CA HIS A 95 16.28 -4.33 2.68
C HIS A 95 15.83 -5.79 2.92
N LYS A 96 14.61 -5.98 3.45
CA LYS A 96 13.91 -7.28 3.53
C LYS A 96 13.15 -7.60 2.23
N PRO A 97 13.00 -8.89 1.85
CA PRO A 97 12.10 -9.30 0.75
C PRO A 97 10.66 -8.76 0.98
N PRO A 98 9.88 -8.50 -0.08
CA PRO A 98 8.54 -7.96 0.06
C PRO A 98 7.71 -8.89 0.97
N SER A 99 7.11 -8.31 2.01
CA SER A 99 6.22 -9.03 2.91
C SER A 99 5.09 -9.67 2.11
N GLN A 100 4.63 -10.86 2.51
CA GLN A 100 3.42 -11.48 1.95
C GLN A 100 2.21 -10.53 2.02
N ALA A 101 2.18 -9.64 3.01
CA ALA A 101 1.18 -8.58 3.12
C ALA A 101 1.20 -7.58 1.95
N LYS A 102 2.36 -7.30 1.34
CA LYS A 102 2.48 -6.39 0.18
C LYS A 102 1.83 -6.95 -1.08
N MET A 103 1.70 -8.28 -1.20
CA MET A 103 0.99 -8.91 -2.31
C MET A 103 -0.53 -8.72 -2.21
N LEU A 104 -1.05 -8.17 -1.11
CA LEU A 104 -2.49 -8.07 -0.86
C LEU A 104 -3.04 -6.65 -1.09
N ASP A 105 -2.26 -5.77 -1.73
CA ASP A 105 -2.66 -4.38 -2.01
C ASP A 105 -3.96 -4.31 -2.86
N GLU A 106 -4.15 -5.21 -3.82
CA GLU A 106 -5.37 -5.29 -4.62
C GLU A 106 -6.58 -5.66 -3.75
N ALA A 107 -6.45 -6.72 -2.95
CA ALA A 107 -7.50 -7.17 -2.04
C ALA A 107 -7.84 -6.08 -1.00
N MET A 108 -6.82 -5.37 -0.48
CA MET A 108 -7.02 -4.23 0.41
C MET A 108 -7.73 -3.07 -0.27
N SER A 109 -7.43 -2.81 -1.55
CA SER A 109 -8.10 -1.76 -2.33
C SER A 109 -9.58 -2.07 -2.52
N GLU A 110 -9.91 -3.32 -2.84
CA GLU A 110 -11.29 -3.78 -2.93
C GLU A 110 -12.01 -3.64 -1.57
N ALA A 111 -11.37 -4.11 -0.48
CA ALA A 111 -11.89 -4.00 0.88
C ALA A 111 -12.18 -2.54 1.29
N ARG A 112 -11.30 -1.60 0.92
CA ARG A 112 -11.47 -0.15 1.17
C ARG A 112 -12.61 0.43 0.35
N SER A 113 -12.77 0.02 -0.90
CA SER A 113 -13.76 0.59 -1.82
C SER A 113 -15.22 0.43 -1.36
N ILE A 114 -15.49 -0.59 -0.54
CA ILE A 114 -16.84 -0.93 -0.08
C ILE A 114 -17.09 -0.61 1.40
N VAL A 115 -16.07 -0.20 2.16
CA VAL A 115 -16.15 -0.10 3.63
C VAL A 115 -17.33 0.76 4.08
N GLN A 116 -17.58 1.89 3.43
CA GLN A 116 -18.67 2.83 3.72
C GLN A 116 -20.07 2.26 3.45
N ARG A 117 -20.18 1.25 2.58
CA ARG A 117 -21.44 0.60 2.21
C ARG A 117 -21.60 -0.77 2.87
N SER A 118 -20.74 -1.08 3.84
CA SER A 118 -20.66 -2.39 4.49
C SER A 118 -21.13 -2.33 5.95
N PRO A 119 -21.38 -3.48 6.60
CA PRO A 119 -21.62 -3.55 8.04
C PRO A 119 -20.48 -2.94 8.89
N ALA A 120 -19.24 -2.90 8.37
CA ALA A 120 -18.14 -2.25 9.07
C ALA A 120 -18.37 -0.76 9.30
N TRP A 121 -19.13 -0.07 8.45
CA TRP A 121 -19.34 1.36 8.59
C TRP A 121 -20.09 1.71 9.87
N SER A 122 -21.23 1.06 10.09
CA SER A 122 -22.01 1.22 11.32
C SER A 122 -21.24 0.76 12.55
N TYR A 123 -20.48 -0.33 12.44
CA TYR A 123 -19.63 -0.81 13.54
C TYR A 123 -18.54 0.20 13.91
N LEU A 124 -17.84 0.78 12.92
CA LEU A 124 -16.81 1.79 13.14
C LEU A 124 -17.40 3.04 13.82
N ALA A 125 -18.54 3.52 13.33
CA ALA A 125 -19.23 4.67 13.91
C ALA A 125 -19.67 4.40 15.37
N GLN A 126 -20.26 3.23 15.65
CA GLN A 126 -20.65 2.83 17.01
C GLN A 126 -19.45 2.78 17.97
N ARG A 127 -18.27 2.44 17.44
CA ARG A 127 -17.02 2.38 18.20
C ARG A 127 -16.31 3.73 18.31
N GLY A 128 -16.86 4.80 17.75
CA GLY A 128 -16.30 6.15 17.83
C GLY A 128 -15.19 6.45 16.82
N VAL A 129 -14.99 5.60 15.80
CA VAL A 129 -14.00 5.88 14.75
C VAL A 129 -14.57 6.89 13.76
N LEU A 130 -13.88 8.02 13.59
CA LEU A 130 -14.30 9.07 12.68
C LEU A 130 -14.14 8.64 11.21
N PRO A 131 -15.02 9.10 10.29
CA PRO A 131 -14.87 8.86 8.86
C PRO A 131 -13.50 9.23 8.29
N TYR A 132 -12.97 10.38 8.74
CA TYR A 132 -11.63 10.84 8.36
C TYR A 132 -10.55 9.86 8.84
N THR A 133 -10.60 9.43 10.11
CA THR A 133 -9.63 8.46 10.64
C THR A 133 -9.68 7.13 9.88
N ALA A 134 -10.88 6.65 9.56
CA ALA A 134 -11.05 5.46 8.73
C ALA A 134 -10.41 5.59 7.34
N LEU A 135 -10.54 6.76 6.71
CA LEU A 135 -9.92 7.06 5.42
C LEU A 135 -8.39 7.10 5.52
N VAL A 136 -7.83 7.87 6.46
CA VAL A 136 -6.38 8.08 6.51
C VAL A 136 -5.63 6.83 6.97
N TYR A 137 -6.23 6.03 7.85
CA TYR A 137 -5.69 4.71 8.21
C TYR A 137 -6.04 3.63 7.16
N GLY A 138 -6.76 3.97 6.09
CA GLY A 138 -7.06 3.05 5.00
C GLY A 138 -7.80 1.80 5.46
N LEU A 139 -8.78 1.95 6.34
CA LEU A 139 -9.61 0.85 6.84
C LEU A 139 -10.45 0.26 5.70
N GLY A 140 -10.56 -1.07 5.68
CA GLY A 140 -11.37 -1.82 4.73
C GLY A 140 -12.39 -2.73 5.42
N TYR A 141 -13.32 -3.27 4.63
CA TYR A 141 -14.20 -4.34 5.07
C TYR A 141 -13.76 -5.68 4.49
N GLY A 142 -13.67 -6.70 5.34
CA GLY A 142 -13.25 -8.04 4.96
C GLY A 142 -14.32 -8.75 4.13
N ILE A 143 -14.18 -8.67 2.81
CA ILE A 143 -15.06 -9.35 1.85
C ILE A 143 -14.83 -10.86 1.97
N PRO A 144 -15.88 -11.69 2.10
CA PRO A 144 -15.70 -13.13 2.22
C PRO A 144 -14.94 -13.75 1.04
N ILE A 145 -15.22 -13.31 -0.18
CA ILE A 145 -14.54 -13.75 -1.41
C ILE A 145 -14.26 -12.49 -2.25
N PRO A 146 -13.10 -11.84 -2.07
CA PRO A 146 -12.72 -10.65 -2.83
C PRO A 146 -12.52 -11.01 -4.31
N ARG A 147 -12.93 -10.09 -5.21
CA ARG A 147 -12.74 -10.16 -6.66
C ARG A 147 -11.35 -9.62 -7.00
N VAL A 148 -10.37 -10.50 -6.93
CA VAL A 148 -8.97 -10.18 -7.22
C VAL A 148 -8.34 -11.16 -8.21
N HIS A 149 -7.22 -10.77 -8.80
CA HIS A 149 -6.46 -11.63 -9.71
C HIS A 149 -6.02 -12.93 -9.02
N ARG A 150 -5.86 -13.99 -9.83
CA ARG A 150 -5.50 -15.33 -9.36
C ARG A 150 -4.22 -15.35 -8.53
N GLU A 151 -3.22 -14.56 -8.93
CA GLU A 151 -1.94 -14.43 -8.21
C GLU A 151 -2.11 -13.92 -6.78
N ILE A 152 -3.10 -13.05 -6.55
CA ILE A 152 -3.42 -12.51 -5.21
C ILE A 152 -4.11 -13.59 -4.37
N ILE A 153 -4.98 -14.40 -4.98
CA ILE A 153 -5.60 -15.55 -4.33
C ILE A 153 -4.54 -16.59 -3.94
N GLU A 154 -3.59 -16.86 -4.82
CA GLU A 154 -2.46 -17.77 -4.57
C GLU A 154 -1.60 -17.25 -3.40
N ALA A 155 -1.23 -15.96 -3.41
CA ALA A 155 -0.48 -15.33 -2.32
C ALA A 155 -1.23 -15.37 -0.98
N ALA A 156 -2.54 -15.10 -0.99
CA ALA A 156 -3.39 -15.19 0.19
C ALA A 156 -3.50 -16.64 0.71
N THR A 157 -3.55 -17.62 -0.20
CA THR A 157 -3.58 -19.05 0.15
C THR A 157 -2.28 -19.48 0.82
N GLN A 158 -1.13 -19.10 0.25
CA GLN A 158 0.19 -19.33 0.85
C GLN A 158 0.34 -18.66 2.23
N SER A 159 -0.38 -17.56 2.45
CA SER A 159 -0.41 -16.82 3.72
C SER A 159 -1.45 -17.35 4.72
N LEU A 160 -2.08 -18.49 4.44
CA LEU A 160 -3.15 -19.10 5.24
C LEU A 160 -4.32 -18.14 5.51
N MET A 161 -4.56 -17.22 4.56
CA MET A 161 -5.69 -16.32 4.61
C MET A 161 -6.93 -16.95 3.98
N VAL A 162 -6.76 -17.75 2.93
CA VAL A 162 -7.87 -18.42 2.25
C VAL A 162 -8.16 -19.75 2.94
N ARG A 163 -9.43 -20.00 3.27
CA ARG A 163 -9.89 -21.26 3.85
C ARG A 163 -10.21 -22.27 2.74
N ARG A 164 -10.38 -23.54 3.11
CA ARG A 164 -10.69 -24.63 2.16
C ARG A 164 -11.98 -24.41 1.35
N ASP A 165 -12.94 -23.68 1.91
CA ASP A 165 -14.21 -23.33 1.25
C ASP A 165 -14.11 -22.07 0.37
N GLY A 166 -12.89 -21.54 0.15
CA GLY A 166 -12.63 -20.33 -0.62
C GLY A 166 -12.87 -19.03 0.15
N THR A 167 -13.46 -19.09 1.35
CA THR A 167 -13.70 -17.90 2.18
C THR A 167 -12.39 -17.37 2.73
N TRP A 168 -12.16 -16.07 2.60
CA TRP A 168 -11.02 -15.41 3.22
C TRP A 168 -11.24 -15.24 4.73
N SER A 169 -10.21 -15.49 5.50
CA SER A 169 -10.21 -15.49 6.96
C SER A 169 -10.44 -14.11 7.57
N TRP A 170 -10.45 -13.04 6.76
CA TRP A 170 -10.83 -11.70 7.20
C TRP A 170 -12.35 -11.42 7.14
N ALA A 171 -13.16 -12.39 6.67
CA ALA A 171 -14.56 -12.20 6.34
C ALA A 171 -15.37 -11.58 7.49
N GLY A 172 -16.11 -10.51 7.18
CA GLY A 172 -16.95 -9.82 8.15
C GLY A 172 -16.14 -9.10 9.23
N GLY A 173 -14.96 -8.60 8.91
CA GLY A 173 -14.12 -7.83 9.83
C GLY A 173 -13.79 -6.43 9.30
N VAL A 174 -13.38 -5.54 10.20
CA VAL A 174 -12.65 -4.33 9.85
C VAL A 174 -11.20 -4.73 9.60
N VAL A 175 -10.70 -4.41 8.42
CA VAL A 175 -9.34 -4.74 7.98
C VAL A 175 -8.46 -3.50 8.01
N TYR A 176 -7.25 -3.64 8.53
CA TYR A 176 -6.25 -2.60 8.58
C TYR A 176 -4.88 -3.14 8.15
N ALA A 177 -4.35 -2.58 7.07
CA ALA A 177 -2.98 -2.82 6.59
C ALA A 177 -2.06 -1.76 7.18
N ASP A 178 -0.98 -2.18 7.84
CA ASP A 178 -0.03 -1.30 8.53
C ASP A 178 1.39 -1.41 7.93
N PRO A 179 1.95 -0.30 7.41
CA PRO A 179 1.25 0.95 7.04
C PRO A 179 0.21 0.75 5.93
N PRO A 180 -0.69 1.74 5.67
CA PRO A 180 -1.70 1.64 4.62
C PRO A 180 -1.15 1.42 3.20
N THR A 181 0.13 1.78 2.98
CA THR A 181 0.87 1.60 1.73
C THR A 181 2.11 0.75 1.98
N GLN A 182 2.33 -0.31 1.20
CA GLN A 182 3.39 -1.30 1.45
C GLN A 182 3.30 -1.94 2.85
N PRO A 183 2.16 -2.57 3.18
CA PRO A 183 1.96 -3.12 4.50
C PRO A 183 2.94 -4.24 4.82
N THR A 184 3.42 -4.23 6.05
CA THR A 184 4.21 -5.34 6.61
C THR A 184 3.33 -6.27 7.45
N VAL A 185 2.20 -5.73 7.93
CA VAL A 185 1.24 -6.41 8.77
C VAL A 185 -0.17 -6.11 8.26
N MET A 186 -1.04 -7.10 8.36
CA MET A 186 -2.48 -6.91 8.20
C MET A 186 -3.21 -7.37 9.46
N ASN A 187 -4.10 -6.53 9.94
CA ASN A 187 -4.92 -6.78 11.12
C ASN A 187 -6.39 -6.83 10.71
N VAL A 188 -7.12 -7.72 11.36
CA VAL A 188 -8.57 -7.81 11.25
C VAL A 188 -9.15 -7.75 12.64
N ARG A 189 -10.12 -6.86 12.84
CA ARG A 189 -11.05 -6.91 13.97
C ARG A 189 -12.36 -7.51 13.47
N TYR A 190 -12.73 -8.66 14.01
CA TYR A 190 -13.98 -9.31 13.64
C TYR A 190 -15.18 -8.55 14.20
N ILE A 191 -16.14 -8.26 13.34
CA ILE A 191 -17.44 -7.73 13.76
C ILE A 191 -18.23 -8.87 14.41
N PRO A 192 -18.98 -8.62 15.51
CA PRO A 192 -19.84 -9.62 16.12
C PRO A 192 -20.84 -10.21 15.13
N GLN A 193 -21.14 -11.50 15.27
CA GLN A 193 -21.89 -12.26 14.27
C GLN A 193 -23.33 -11.73 14.08
N GLU A 194 -23.92 -11.24 15.16
CA GLU A 194 -25.25 -10.63 15.23
C GLU A 194 -25.37 -9.30 14.47
N GLN A 195 -24.24 -8.65 14.18
CA GLN A 195 -24.20 -7.40 13.41
C GLN A 195 -23.89 -7.63 11.92
N LEU A 196 -23.71 -8.89 11.52
CA LEU A 196 -23.38 -9.27 10.16
C LEU A 196 -24.59 -9.90 9.45
N PRO A 197 -24.72 -9.68 8.12
CA PRO A 197 -25.66 -10.46 7.32
C PRO A 197 -25.41 -11.96 7.48
N LYS A 198 -26.50 -12.74 7.53
CA LYS A 198 -26.42 -14.21 7.62
C LYS A 198 -25.53 -14.76 6.49
N GLY A 199 -24.62 -15.68 6.85
CA GLY A 199 -23.72 -16.31 5.89
C GLY A 199 -22.46 -15.52 5.52
N THR A 200 -22.27 -14.29 6.04
CA THR A 200 -21.04 -13.50 5.81
C THR A 200 -19.78 -14.26 6.23
N ARG A 201 -19.84 -14.92 7.40
CA ARG A 201 -18.73 -15.71 7.95
C ARG A 201 -19.19 -17.15 8.11
N ARG A 202 -18.48 -18.07 7.44
CA ARG A 202 -18.71 -19.53 7.53
C ARG A 202 -17.81 -20.21 8.56
N PHE A 203 -17.23 -19.43 9.45
CA PHE A 203 -16.33 -19.90 10.50
C PHE A 203 -16.52 -19.06 11.76
N LYS A 204 -16.19 -19.63 12.91
CA LYS A 204 -16.11 -18.90 14.18
C LYS A 204 -14.65 -18.49 14.42
N PRO A 205 -14.34 -17.19 14.53
CA PRO A 205 -13.01 -16.76 14.96
C PRO A 205 -12.73 -17.24 16.39
N GLU A 206 -11.50 -17.69 16.66
CA GLU A 206 -11.07 -18.04 18.01
C GLU A 206 -10.92 -16.80 18.92
N LYS A 207 -10.53 -15.67 18.30
CA LYS A 207 -10.36 -14.38 18.96
C LYS A 207 -11.12 -13.31 18.18
N ASN A 208 -11.38 -12.19 18.85
CA ASN A 208 -12.03 -11.02 18.23
C ASN A 208 -11.14 -10.30 17.21
N HIS A 209 -9.87 -10.70 17.07
CA HIS A 209 -8.96 -10.17 16.07
C HIS A 209 -8.04 -11.27 15.53
N LYS A 210 -7.45 -11.01 14.35
CA LYS A 210 -6.38 -11.81 13.77
C LYS A 210 -5.38 -10.90 13.08
N THR A 211 -4.12 -11.31 13.08
CA THR A 211 -3.01 -10.56 12.47
C THR A 211 -2.22 -11.48 11.57
N TRP A 212 -1.83 -10.99 10.40
CA TRP A 212 -0.91 -11.63 9.46
C TRP A 212 0.31 -10.73 9.24
N GLY A 213 1.46 -11.35 8.96
CA GLY A 213 2.73 -10.65 8.81
C GLY A 213 3.49 -10.51 10.13
N VAL A 214 4.62 -9.80 10.07
CA VAL A 214 5.55 -9.65 11.20
C VAL A 214 5.50 -8.22 11.70
N ARG A 215 4.95 -8.03 12.89
CA ARG A 215 4.87 -6.72 13.54
C ARG A 215 6.20 -6.39 14.21
N MET A 216 7.06 -5.66 13.48
CA MET A 216 8.35 -5.17 13.99
C MET A 216 8.22 -3.87 14.79
N GLN A 217 7.16 -3.09 14.56
CA GLN A 217 6.89 -1.81 15.21
C GLN A 217 5.43 -1.77 15.70
N PRO A 218 5.09 -0.94 16.70
CA PRO A 218 3.70 -0.69 17.07
C PRO A 218 2.86 -0.25 15.87
N LEU A 219 1.57 -0.61 15.85
CA LEU A 219 0.66 -0.16 14.79
C LEU A 219 0.62 1.37 14.76
N GLY A 220 0.54 1.94 13.56
CA GLY A 220 0.51 3.39 13.38
C GLY A 220 1.87 4.08 13.48
N SER A 221 2.98 3.35 13.70
CA SER A 221 4.33 3.95 13.78
C SER A 221 4.72 4.75 12.53
N TRP A 222 4.12 4.46 11.38
CA TRP A 222 4.30 5.21 10.14
C TRP A 222 3.84 6.68 10.22
N ARG A 223 3.08 7.06 11.26
CA ARG A 223 2.70 8.45 11.55
C ARG A 223 3.78 9.23 12.30
N ILE A 224 4.78 8.55 12.84
CA ILE A 224 5.83 9.19 13.63
C ILE A 224 6.78 9.89 12.66
N THR A 225 6.98 11.18 12.89
CA THR A 225 7.85 12.03 12.07
C THR A 225 8.86 12.75 12.96
N GLN A 226 9.82 13.46 12.37
CA GLN A 226 10.81 14.25 13.13
C GLN A 226 10.17 15.37 13.97
N VAL A 227 8.94 15.80 13.65
CA VAL A 227 8.22 16.82 14.41
C VAL A 227 7.37 16.25 15.55
N THR A 228 7.22 14.92 15.64
CA THR A 228 6.48 14.27 16.72
C THR A 228 7.18 14.51 18.06
N ARG A 229 6.49 15.18 19.00
CA ARG A 229 7.04 15.52 20.34
C ARG A 229 6.57 14.58 21.44
N THR A 230 5.41 13.95 21.25
CA THR A 230 4.77 13.08 22.25
C THR A 230 4.30 11.79 21.58
N LEU A 231 4.54 10.67 22.24
CA LEU A 231 4.02 9.36 21.87
C LEU A 231 3.10 8.86 22.98
N ILE A 232 1.89 8.44 22.61
CA ILE A 232 0.95 7.77 23.52
C ILE A 232 0.87 6.32 23.08
N VAL A 233 1.18 5.40 24.01
CA VAL A 233 1.12 3.96 23.75
C VAL A 233 -0.23 3.43 24.22
N LEU A 234 -0.90 2.68 23.35
CA LEU A 234 -2.25 2.16 23.56
C LEU A 234 -2.27 0.65 23.31
N GLU A 235 -3.20 -0.06 23.96
CA GLU A 235 -3.25 -1.53 23.88
C GLU A 235 -3.79 -2.05 22.54
N GLY A 236 -4.85 -1.42 22.02
CA GLY A 236 -5.61 -1.93 20.90
C GLY A 236 -5.59 -1.05 19.65
N LEU A 237 -5.86 -1.68 18.50
CA LEU A 237 -6.11 -1.00 17.23
C LEU A 237 -7.20 0.06 17.37
N PHE A 238 -8.31 -0.25 18.04
CA PHE A 238 -9.42 0.70 18.17
C PHE A 238 -9.10 1.86 19.10
N ASP A 239 -8.34 1.65 20.17
CA ASP A 239 -7.90 2.74 21.04
C ASP A 239 -7.03 3.73 20.26
N MET A 240 -6.11 3.20 19.43
CA MET A 240 -5.33 4.00 18.50
C MET A 240 -6.21 4.76 17.52
N LEU A 241 -7.20 4.11 16.89
CA LEU A 241 -8.06 4.76 15.89
C LEU A 241 -9.01 5.82 16.47
N ILE A 242 -9.38 5.74 17.74
CA ILE A 242 -10.27 6.73 18.38
C ILE A 242 -9.47 7.94 18.86
N THR A 243 -8.19 7.76 19.17
CA THR A 243 -7.30 8.82 19.66
C THR A 243 -6.57 9.58 18.54
N ALA A 244 -6.59 9.05 17.31
CA ALA A 244 -5.80 9.52 16.18
C ALA A 244 -6.46 10.63 15.34
#